data_AF-A0AAD7VZ10-F1
#
_entry.id   AF-A0AAD7VZ10-F1
#
_cell.length_a   1.000
_cell.length_b   1.000
_cell.length_c   1.000
_cell.angle_alpha   90.00
_cell.angle_beta   90.00
_cell.angle_gamma   90.00
#
_symmetry.space_group_name_H-M   'P 1'
#
loop_
_entity.id
_entity.type
_entity.pdbx_description
1 polymer ?
#
loop_
_entity_poly.entity_id
_entity_poly.type
_entity_poly.pdbx_seq_one_letter_code
_entity_poly.pdbx_strand_id
1 'polypeptide(L)'
;MYVRVCDGAALYWKIAAPLATILLDYLKELEEQEFKKFKWHLSQKVLKGFPPIPKGEVKELDKMDTVDKMVKAYRTEGAPKIFLRVLGKMNQNNLAQRLERDLQK
;
A
#
# COMPACT_ATOMS: atom_id res chain seq x y z
N MET A 1 -3.77 21.03 -5.57
CA MET A 1 -2.30 20.88 -5.45
C MET A 1 -1.96 19.41 -5.66
N TYR A 2 -1.51 19.05 -6.87
CA TYR A 2 -0.84 17.77 -7.14
C TYR A 2 0.46 18.15 -7.84
N VAL A 3 1.56 18.13 -7.09
CA VAL A 3 2.85 18.62 -7.58
C VAL A 3 3.57 17.53 -8.37
N ARG A 4 3.95 17.94 -9.60
CA ARG A 4 5.06 17.48 -10.45
C ARG A 4 5.36 15.99 -10.46
N VAL A 5 5.04 15.33 -11.57
CA VAL A 5 5.72 14.09 -11.93
C VAL A 5 6.25 14.20 -13.36
N CYS A 6 7.58 14.06 -13.49
CA CYS A 6 8.34 14.08 -14.73
C CYS A 6 7.74 13.08 -15.74
N ASP A 7 7.74 13.44 -17.02
CA ASP A 7 6.99 12.84 -18.14
C ASP A 7 7.02 11.31 -18.30
N GLY A 8 7.97 10.58 -17.71
CA GLY A 8 7.98 9.11 -17.65
C GLY A 8 6.98 8.49 -16.66
N ALA A 9 6.54 9.24 -15.65
CA ALA A 9 5.60 8.76 -14.64
C ALA A 9 4.15 8.76 -15.12
N ALA A 10 3.81 9.51 -16.17
CA ALA A 10 2.43 9.63 -16.66
C ALA A 10 1.87 8.29 -17.16
N LEU A 11 2.71 7.43 -17.75
CA LEU A 11 2.33 6.08 -18.21
C LEU A 11 2.20 5.08 -17.06
N TYR A 12 3.14 5.14 -16.11
CA TYR A 12 3.12 4.28 -14.93
C TYR A 12 1.91 4.57 -14.03
N TRP A 13 1.62 5.85 -13.80
CA TRP A 13 0.46 6.27 -13.03
C TRP A 13 -0.84 5.84 -13.73
N LYS A 14 -0.95 5.94 -15.06
CA LYS A 14 -2.17 5.48 -15.75
C LYS A 14 -2.47 4.01 -15.49
N ILE A 15 -1.45 3.16 -15.44
CA ILE A 15 -1.60 1.72 -15.20
C ILE A 15 -1.82 1.42 -13.71
N ALA A 16 -1.17 2.17 -12.81
CA ALA A 16 -1.21 1.93 -11.37
C ALA A 16 -2.32 2.68 -10.61
N ALA A 17 -2.91 3.72 -11.20
CA ALA A 17 -3.97 4.55 -10.63
C ALA A 17 -5.16 3.75 -10.07
N PRO A 18 -5.75 2.77 -10.81
CA PRO A 18 -6.91 2.03 -10.30
C PRO A 18 -6.55 1.24 -9.04
N LEU A 19 -5.41 0.55 -9.05
CA LEU A 19 -4.90 -0.18 -7.90
C LEU A 19 -4.61 0.77 -6.71
N ALA A 20 -3.92 1.87 -6.96
CA ALA A 20 -3.58 2.84 -5.92
C ALA A 20 -4.84 3.43 -5.28
N THR A 21 -5.89 3.67 -6.07
CA THR A 21 -7.18 4.18 -5.58
C THR A 21 -7.85 3.17 -4.65
N ILE A 22 -7.89 1.88 -5.05
CA ILE A 22 -8.44 0.81 -4.22
C ILE A 22 -7.66 0.72 -2.90
N LEU A 23 -6.33 0.56 -2.95
CA LEU A 23 -5.52 0.43 -1.74
C LEU A 23 -5.65 1.64 -0.80
N LEU A 24 -5.79 2.85 -1.35
CA LEU A 24 -5.99 4.07 -0.57
C LEU A 24 -7.33 4.09 0.15
N ASP A 25 -8.41 3.59 -0.48
CA ASP A 25 -9.73 3.50 0.15
C ASP A 25 -9.69 2.60 1.39
N TYR A 26 -9.05 1.43 1.27
CA TYR A 26 -8.83 0.53 2.40
C TYR A 26 -7.94 1.12 3.49
N LEU A 27 -6.91 1.91 3.16
CA LEU A 27 -6.15 2.63 4.19
C LEU A 27 -6.97 3.72 4.86
N LYS A 28 -7.94 4.34 4.17
CA LYS A 28 -8.82 5.35 4.76
C LYS A 28 -9.74 4.72 5.80
N GLU A 29 -10.20 3.49 5.60
CA GLU A 29 -10.98 2.71 6.58
C GLU A 29 -10.20 2.38 7.86
N LEU A 30 -8.85 2.35 7.81
CA LEU A 30 -8.02 2.15 9.00
C LEU A 30 -7.99 3.39 9.90
N GLU A 31 -8.19 3.18 11.21
CA GLU A 31 -7.97 4.23 12.20
C GLU A 31 -6.48 4.60 12.31
N GLU A 32 -6.15 5.73 12.94
CA GLU A 32 -4.76 6.20 13.05
C GLU A 32 -3.84 5.19 13.73
N GLN A 33 -4.32 4.53 14.80
CA GLN A 33 -3.56 3.49 15.51
C GLN A 33 -3.32 2.26 14.64
N GLU A 34 -4.31 1.89 13.82
CA GLU A 34 -4.24 0.77 12.91
C GLU A 34 -3.29 1.07 11.75
N PHE A 35 -3.36 2.27 11.22
CA PHE A 35 -2.43 2.75 10.19
C PHE A 35 -1.00 2.80 10.71
N LYS A 36 -0.78 3.21 11.97
CA LYS A 36 0.55 3.13 12.61
C LYS A 36 1.07 1.70 12.68
N LYS A 37 0.22 0.72 13.02
CA LYS A 37 0.58 -0.71 12.99
C LYS A 37 0.87 -1.19 11.57
N PHE A 38 0.08 -0.76 10.60
CA PHE A 38 0.27 -1.06 9.19
C PHE A 38 1.67 -0.61 8.71
N LYS A 39 2.04 0.65 8.97
CA LYS A 39 3.37 1.19 8.67
C LYS A 39 4.49 0.43 9.40
N TRP A 40 4.26 0.06 10.65
CA TRP A 40 5.21 -0.79 11.39
C TRP A 40 5.43 -2.12 10.69
N HIS A 41 4.37 -2.82 10.26
CA HIS A 41 4.49 -4.08 9.53
C HIS A 41 5.18 -3.93 8.17
N LEU A 42 4.98 -2.83 7.45
CA LEU A 42 5.70 -2.54 6.19
C LEU A 42 7.22 -2.40 6.40
N SER A 43 7.63 -1.95 7.59
CA SER A 43 9.06 -1.91 7.96
C SER A 43 9.66 -3.26 8.30
N GLN A 44 8.82 -4.28 8.45
CA GLN A 44 9.22 -5.64 8.74
C GLN A 44 9.26 -6.46 7.46
N LYS A 45 9.98 -7.57 7.47
CA LYS A 45 9.96 -8.53 6.36
C LYS A 45 8.57 -9.21 6.32
N VAL A 46 7.70 -8.71 5.43
CA VAL A 46 6.31 -9.20 5.31
C VAL A 46 6.23 -10.47 4.48
N LEU A 47 6.90 -10.49 3.33
CA LEU A 47 6.88 -11.58 2.35
C LEU A 47 8.30 -11.90 1.87
N LYS A 48 8.61 -13.18 1.64
CA LYS A 48 9.89 -13.59 1.06
C LYS A 48 9.99 -13.08 -0.38
N GLY A 49 11.13 -12.50 -0.75
CA GLY A 49 11.35 -11.92 -2.08
C GLY A 49 10.96 -10.44 -2.20
N PHE A 50 10.34 -9.85 -1.19
CA PHE A 50 9.99 -8.43 -1.16
C PHE A 50 10.77 -7.73 -0.04
N PRO A 51 11.64 -6.74 -0.35
CA PRO A 51 12.41 -6.03 0.66
C PRO A 51 11.48 -5.15 1.52
N PRO A 52 11.70 -5.04 2.83
CA PRO A 52 10.93 -4.12 3.67
C PRO A 52 11.24 -2.66 3.32
N ILE A 53 10.28 -1.77 3.58
CA ILE A 53 10.52 -0.32 3.45
C ILE A 53 11.19 0.17 4.74
N PRO A 54 12.32 0.90 4.68
CA PRO A 54 12.99 1.39 5.89
C PRO A 54 12.05 2.12 6.85
N LYS A 55 12.21 1.84 8.16
CA LYS A 55 11.36 2.42 9.22
C LYS A 55 11.35 3.95 9.22
N GLY A 56 12.49 4.57 8.90
CA GLY A 56 12.60 6.03 8.79
C GLY A 56 11.66 6.59 7.72
N GLU A 57 11.61 5.95 6.55
CA GLU A 57 10.74 6.38 5.44
C GLU A 57 9.27 6.21 5.81
N VAL A 58 8.83 5.01 6.22
CA VAL A 58 7.40 4.76 6.50
C VAL A 58 6.86 5.52 7.70
N LYS A 59 7.69 6.04 8.61
CA LYS A 59 7.18 6.74 9.79
C LYS A 59 6.48 8.04 9.40
N GLU A 60 7.01 8.77 8.43
CA GLU A 60 6.55 10.10 8.04
C GLU A 60 5.47 10.08 6.94
N LEU A 61 5.28 8.97 6.23
CA LEU A 61 4.29 8.88 5.16
C LEU A 61 2.86 8.96 5.70
N ASP A 62 2.02 9.73 5.02
CA ASP A 62 0.57 9.67 5.14
C ASP A 62 -0.01 8.51 4.32
N LYS A 63 -1.34 8.37 4.31
CA LYS A 63 -2.03 7.27 3.64
C LYS A 63 -1.78 7.27 2.12
N MET A 64 -1.80 8.43 1.46
CA MET A 64 -1.55 8.56 0.02
C MET A 64 -0.08 8.22 -0.30
N ASP A 65 0.86 8.83 0.41
CA ASP A 65 2.29 8.59 0.23
C ASP A 65 2.67 7.13 0.49
N THR A 66 2.00 6.47 1.44
CA THR A 66 2.22 5.05 1.73
C THR A 66 1.80 4.18 0.54
N VAL A 67 0.65 4.43 -0.08
CA VAL A 67 0.21 3.67 -1.25
C VAL A 67 1.15 3.91 -2.43
N ASP A 68 1.50 5.16 -2.71
CA ASP A 68 2.42 5.50 -3.79
C ASP A 68 3.77 4.79 -3.60
N LYS A 69 4.32 4.82 -2.38
CA LYS A 69 5.55 4.09 -2.03
C LYS A 69 5.40 2.58 -2.21
N MET A 70 4.29 1.99 -1.78
CA MET A 70 4.04 0.54 -1.94
C MET A 70 3.98 0.13 -3.41
N VAL A 71 3.25 0.87 -4.24
CA VAL A 71 3.15 0.58 -5.67
C VAL A 71 4.52 0.78 -6.33
N LYS A 72 5.26 1.84 -5.99
CA LYS A 72 6.63 2.07 -6.50
C LYS A 72 7.65 1.02 -6.05
N ALA A 73 7.54 0.50 -4.83
CA ALA A 73 8.47 -0.50 -4.31
C ALA A 73 8.15 -1.92 -4.78
N TYR A 74 6.86 -2.26 -4.85
CA TYR A 74 6.40 -3.64 -5.04
C TYR A 74 5.68 -3.89 -6.37
N ARG A 75 5.49 -2.85 -7.18
CA ARG A 75 4.74 -2.87 -8.45
C ARG A 75 3.28 -3.28 -8.24
N THR A 76 2.52 -3.25 -9.34
CA THR A 76 1.09 -3.63 -9.35
C THR A 76 0.86 -5.09 -8.95
N GLU A 77 1.83 -5.97 -9.16
CA GLU A 77 1.74 -7.39 -8.81
C GLU A 77 2.04 -7.68 -7.33
N GLY A 78 2.97 -6.94 -6.73
CA GLY A 78 3.44 -7.18 -5.36
C GLY A 78 2.73 -6.34 -4.32
N ALA A 79 2.36 -5.10 -4.64
CA ALA A 79 1.67 -4.20 -3.72
C ALA A 79 0.40 -4.83 -3.10
N PRO A 80 -0.54 -5.42 -3.86
CA PRO A 80 -1.73 -6.05 -3.27
C PRO A 80 -1.38 -7.25 -2.39
N LYS A 81 -0.38 -8.06 -2.77
CA LYS A 81 0.07 -9.23 -1.98
C LYS A 81 0.63 -8.80 -0.62
N ILE A 82 1.45 -7.75 -0.60
CA ILE A 82 1.98 -7.18 0.65
C ILE A 82 0.86 -6.58 1.48
N PHE A 83 -0.04 -5.82 0.86
CA PHE A 83 -1.15 -5.17 1.56
C PHE A 83 -2.05 -6.19 2.28
N LEU A 84 -2.51 -7.22 1.58
CA LEU A 84 -3.31 -8.31 2.13
C LEU A 84 -2.59 -9.01 3.29
N ARG A 85 -1.29 -9.29 3.11
CA ARG A 85 -0.48 -9.96 4.15
C ARG A 85 -0.32 -9.09 5.40
N VAL A 86 -0.17 -7.77 5.25
CA VAL A 86 -0.09 -6.84 6.37
C VAL A 86 -1.44 -6.78 7.10
N LEU A 87 -2.55 -6.63 6.38
CA LEU A 87 -3.89 -6.63 6.98
C LEU A 87 -4.15 -7.91 7.80
N GLY A 88 -3.78 -9.08 7.27
CA GLY A 88 -3.87 -10.34 8.00
C GLY A 88 -3.02 -10.36 9.28
N LYS A 89 -1.79 -9.82 9.23
CA LYS A 89 -0.91 -9.75 10.42
C LYS A 89 -1.45 -8.85 11.54
N MET A 90 -2.25 -7.85 11.20
CA MET A 90 -2.88 -6.94 12.17
C MET A 90 -4.32 -7.37 12.56
N ASN A 91 -4.74 -8.59 12.19
CA ASN A 91 -6.09 -9.14 12.39
C ASN A 91 -7.22 -8.38 11.66
N GLN A 92 -6.89 -7.58 10.64
CA GLN A 92 -7.86 -6.92 9.76
C GLN A 92 -8.35 -7.86 8.65
N ASN A 93 -8.80 -9.07 9.05
CA ASN A 93 -9.16 -10.14 8.11
C ASN A 93 -10.39 -9.79 7.28
N ASN A 94 -11.36 -9.06 7.84
CA ASN A 94 -12.55 -8.60 7.13
C ASN A 94 -12.17 -7.62 5.99
N LEU A 95 -11.28 -6.66 6.27
CA LEU A 95 -10.77 -5.74 5.25
C LEU A 95 -9.94 -6.50 4.20
N ALA A 96 -9.13 -7.47 4.60
CA ALA A 96 -8.34 -8.26 3.67
C ALA A 96 -9.22 -9.05 2.69
N GLN A 97 -10.28 -9.69 3.17
CA GLN A 97 -11.22 -10.43 2.30
C GLN A 97 -11.99 -9.52 1.34
N ARG A 98 -12.40 -8.33 1.79
CA ARG A 98 -13.06 -7.35 0.91
C ARG A 98 -12.10 -6.88 -0.18
N LEU A 99 -10.87 -6.54 0.19
CA LEU A 99 -9.84 -6.11 -0.76
C LEU A 99 -9.53 -7.20 -1.80
N GLU A 100 -9.41 -8.47 -1.38
CA GLU A 100 -9.16 -9.57 -2.31
C GLU A 100 -10.28 -9.70 -3.35
N ARG A 101 -11.54 -9.53 -2.96
CA ARG A 101 -12.69 -9.54 -3.89
C ARG A 101 -12.66 -8.36 -4.85
N ASP A 102 -12.30 -7.16 -4.39
CA ASP A 102 -12.24 -5.97 -5.24
C ASP A 102 -11.05 -5.98 -6.22
N LEU A 103 -10.00 -6.75 -5.92
CA LEU A 103 -8.85 -6.95 -6.82
C LEU A 103 -9.09 -8.03 -7.89
N GLN A 104 -10.12 -8.87 -7.73
CA GLN A 104 -10.47 -9.94 -8.67
C GLN A 104 -11.54 -9.55 -9.70
N LYS A 105 -12.12 -8.34 -9.57
CA LYS A 105 -13.09 -7.78 -10.52
C LYS A 105 -12.39 -7.06 -11.67
#